data_AF-A0A969KDL5-F1
#
_entry.id   AF-A0A969KDL5-F1
#
_cell.length_a   1.000
_cell.length_b   1.000
_cell.length_c   1.000
_cell.angle_alpha   90.00
_cell.angle_beta   90.00
_cell.angle_gamma   90.00
#
_symmetry.space_group_name_H-M   'P 1'
#
loop_
_entity.id
_entity.type
_entity.pdbx_description
1 polymer ?
#
loop_
_entity_poly.entity_id
_entity_poly.type
_entity_poly.pdbx_seq_one_letter_code
_entity_poly.pdbx_strand_id
1 'polypeptide(L)'
;MNRIEDLARHYLELVRGVQSEGPYLLAGASFGGVVSFEMAQQLQEHGQRTALLALLDSPDLEALARESFDEVIILTGLLREGTDLPVPVLMDTLRSLDAEARFRYALEQGRKARTFPDHFELSELQHLVHLMDQHFQALRSYRPRAYSGEMIYFRAAERDALNPPYPEKSWIPLAPEGVSIHEVPGGHESMTRPPHGPSLAAKLNRYLVRLE
;
A
#
# COMPACT_ATOMS: atom_id res chain seq x y z
N MET A 1 -7.84 14.38 5.76
CA MET A 1 -8.95 13.52 5.28
C MET A 1 -8.78 12.16 5.93
N ASN A 2 -9.83 11.61 6.54
CA ASN A 2 -9.74 10.40 7.38
C ASN A 2 -10.53 9.21 6.84
N ARG A 3 -10.94 9.26 5.56
CA ARG A 3 -11.67 8.20 4.85
C ARG A 3 -11.05 7.96 3.49
N ILE A 4 -11.04 6.71 3.05
CA ILE A 4 -10.52 6.33 1.73
C ILE A 4 -11.37 6.94 0.62
N GLU A 5 -12.68 6.99 0.80
CA GLU A 5 -13.63 7.54 -0.18
C GLU A 5 -13.39 9.03 -0.43
N ASP A 6 -13.09 9.79 0.63
CA ASP A 6 -12.78 11.22 0.51
C ASP A 6 -11.42 11.45 -0.17
N LEU A 7 -10.44 10.59 0.13
CA LEU A 7 -9.12 10.64 -0.50
C LEU A 7 -9.18 10.32 -1.99
N ALA A 8 -9.89 9.26 -2.36
CA ALA A 8 -10.13 8.88 -3.73
C ALA A 8 -10.88 9.98 -4.49
N ARG A 9 -11.92 10.59 -3.90
CA ARG A 9 -12.66 11.70 -4.51
C ARG A 9 -11.75 12.88 -4.81
N HIS A 10 -10.94 13.29 -3.84
CA HIS A 10 -9.99 14.39 -4.01
C HIS A 10 -8.96 14.09 -5.11
N TYR A 11 -8.41 12.87 -5.15
CA TYR A 11 -7.47 12.49 -6.20
C TYR A 11 -8.13 12.40 -7.58
N LEU A 12 -9.38 11.95 -7.66
CA LEU A 12 -10.13 11.98 -8.92
C LEU A 12 -10.37 13.40 -9.42
N GLU A 13 -10.61 14.38 -8.55
CA GLU A 13 -10.72 15.79 -8.96
C GLU A 13 -9.43 16.27 -9.65
N LEU A 14 -8.27 15.92 -9.08
CA LEU A 14 -6.97 16.25 -9.66
C LEU A 14 -6.73 15.52 -10.99
N VAL A 15 -7.00 14.22 -11.05
CA VAL A 15 -6.85 13.40 -12.26
C VAL A 15 -7.75 13.93 -13.37
N ARG A 16 -9.00 14.30 -13.06
CA ARG A 16 -9.97 14.84 -14.03
C ARG A 16 -9.62 16.24 -14.51
N GLY A 17 -8.82 16.98 -13.74
CA GLY A 17 -8.21 18.23 -14.20
C GLY A 17 -7.20 18.03 -15.33
N VAL A 18 -6.61 16.83 -15.46
CA VAL A 18 -5.69 16.46 -16.54
C VAL A 18 -6.39 15.67 -17.65
N GLN A 19 -7.21 14.69 -17.29
CA GLN A 19 -7.97 13.84 -18.20
C GLN A 19 -9.43 13.77 -17.75
N SER A 20 -10.30 14.55 -18.40
CA SER A 20 -11.69 14.73 -17.97
C SER A 20 -12.58 13.50 -18.16
N GLU A 21 -12.25 12.65 -19.14
CA GLU A 21 -13.00 11.45 -19.52
C GLU A 21 -12.09 10.23 -19.67
N GLY A 22 -12.63 9.05 -19.41
CA GLY A 22 -11.90 7.79 -19.54
C GLY A 22 -11.58 7.40 -21.00
N PRO A 23 -10.97 6.22 -21.20
CA PRO A 23 -10.67 5.25 -20.17
C PRO A 23 -9.53 5.68 -19.23
N TYR A 24 -9.68 5.42 -17.94
CA TYR A 24 -8.64 5.67 -16.93
C TYR A 24 -7.73 4.45 -16.74
N LEU A 25 -6.46 4.71 -16.47
CA LEU A 25 -5.48 3.70 -16.05
C LEU A 25 -5.06 4.02 -14.62
N LEU A 26 -5.43 3.16 -13.68
CA LEU A 26 -5.18 3.35 -12.26
C LEU A 26 -4.26 2.26 -11.75
N ALA A 27 -3.23 2.66 -11.00
CA ALA A 27 -2.35 1.74 -10.31
C ALA A 27 -1.91 2.34 -8.99
N GLY A 28 -1.82 1.50 -7.96
CA GLY A 28 -1.38 1.95 -6.65
C GLY A 28 -0.76 0.83 -5.82
N ALA A 29 0.33 1.16 -5.13
CA ALA A 29 1.01 0.24 -4.23
C ALA A 29 0.47 0.35 -2.81
N SER A 30 0.33 -0.79 -2.13
CA SER A 30 -0.05 -0.85 -0.72
C SER A 30 -1.35 -0.06 -0.45
N PHE A 31 -1.32 0.89 0.48
CA PHE A 31 -2.40 1.85 0.74
C PHE A 31 -2.91 2.54 -0.54
N GLY A 32 -2.00 2.96 -1.43
CA GLY A 32 -2.35 3.60 -2.69
C GLY A 32 -3.14 2.70 -3.63
N GLY A 33 -2.99 1.37 -3.52
CA GLY A 33 -3.82 0.43 -4.25
C GLY A 33 -5.26 0.40 -3.75
N VAL A 34 -5.47 0.49 -2.43
CA VAL A 34 -6.82 0.64 -1.85
C VAL A 34 -7.48 1.93 -2.34
N VAL A 35 -6.72 3.03 -2.36
CA VAL A 35 -7.21 4.31 -2.91
C VAL A 35 -7.53 4.18 -4.41
N SER A 36 -6.67 3.51 -5.19
CA SER A 36 -6.90 3.29 -6.63
C SER A 36 -8.15 2.44 -6.89
N PHE A 37 -8.41 1.43 -6.06
CA PHE A 37 -9.61 0.61 -6.12
C PHE A 37 -10.87 1.43 -5.81
N GLU A 38 -10.83 2.29 -4.81
CA GLU A 38 -11.92 3.23 -4.51
C GLU A 38 -12.13 4.23 -5.65
N MET A 39 -11.06 4.79 -6.21
CA MET A 39 -11.15 5.67 -7.39
C MET A 39 -11.85 4.96 -8.55
N ALA A 40 -11.54 3.70 -8.81
CA ALA A 40 -12.16 2.93 -9.88
C ALA A 40 -13.67 2.69 -9.64
N GLN A 41 -14.08 2.41 -8.40
CA GLN A 41 -15.49 2.28 -8.04
C GLN A 41 -16.26 3.60 -8.23
N GLN A 42 -15.69 4.72 -7.76
CA GLN A 42 -16.32 6.02 -7.93
C GLN A 42 -16.43 6.40 -9.42
N LEU A 43 -15.41 6.10 -10.24
CA LEU A 43 -15.49 6.29 -11.69
C LEU A 43 -16.62 5.46 -12.31
N GLN A 44 -16.74 4.19 -11.94
CA GLN A 44 -17.82 3.30 -12.41
C GLN A 44 -19.21 3.83 -12.03
N GLU A 45 -19.39 4.33 -10.81
CA GLU A 45 -20.64 4.95 -10.35
C GLU A 45 -21.02 6.19 -11.18
N HIS A 46 -20.04 6.89 -11.75
CA HIS A 46 -20.23 8.04 -12.63
C HIS A 46 -20.20 7.67 -14.12
N GLY A 47 -20.34 6.39 -14.46
CA GLY A 47 -20.40 5.91 -15.86
C GLY A 47 -19.08 6.04 -16.61
N GLN A 48 -17.96 6.23 -15.91
CA GLN A 48 -16.63 6.30 -16.52
C GLN A 48 -15.98 4.92 -16.56
N ARG A 49 -15.25 4.64 -17.65
CA ARG A 49 -14.53 3.38 -17.83
C ARG A 49 -13.13 3.46 -17.21
N THR A 50 -12.75 2.43 -16.46
CA THR A 50 -11.36 2.18 -16.07
C THR A 50 -10.83 1.03 -16.93
N ALA A 51 -9.90 1.30 -17.84
CA ALA A 51 -9.34 0.27 -18.72
C ALA A 51 -8.30 -0.60 -18.03
N LEU A 52 -7.68 -0.09 -16.96
CA LEU A 52 -6.72 -0.84 -16.17
C LEU A 52 -6.83 -0.43 -14.71
N LEU A 53 -6.97 -1.41 -13.83
CA LEU A 53 -6.81 -1.25 -12.38
C LEU A 53 -5.76 -2.26 -11.89
N ALA A 54 -4.63 -1.76 -11.42
CA ALA A 54 -3.54 -2.57 -10.88
C ALA A 54 -3.27 -2.28 -9.40
N LEU A 55 -3.35 -3.32 -8.58
CA LEU A 55 -3.00 -3.29 -7.17
C LEU A 55 -1.61 -3.87 -6.98
N LEU A 56 -0.69 -3.13 -6.36
CA LEU A 56 0.66 -3.61 -6.10
C LEU A 56 0.82 -3.90 -4.61
N ASP A 57 0.74 -5.17 -4.26
CA ASP A 57 0.86 -5.69 -2.89
C ASP A 57 -0.07 -5.01 -1.89
N SER A 58 -1.29 -4.66 -2.35
CA SER A 58 -2.30 -4.04 -1.50
C SER A 58 -2.70 -4.97 -0.35
N PRO A 59 -2.89 -4.43 0.86
CA PRO A 59 -3.07 -5.24 2.05
C PRO A 59 -4.37 -6.07 2.02
N ASP A 60 -4.41 -7.13 2.82
CA ASP A 60 -5.63 -7.90 3.08
C ASP A 60 -6.63 -7.03 3.86
N LEU A 61 -7.75 -6.69 3.24
CA LEU A 61 -8.76 -5.80 3.83
C LEU A 61 -9.48 -6.44 5.02
N GLU A 62 -9.63 -7.77 5.05
CA GLU A 62 -10.27 -8.47 6.16
C GLU A 62 -9.34 -8.58 7.38
N ALA A 63 -8.04 -8.76 7.14
CA ALA A 63 -7.03 -8.69 8.20
C ALA A 63 -6.98 -7.27 8.79
N LEU A 64 -6.89 -6.24 7.93
CA LEU A 64 -6.87 -4.83 8.36
C LEU A 64 -8.10 -4.42 9.17
N ALA A 65 -9.29 -4.95 8.83
CA ALA A 65 -10.51 -4.65 9.56
C ALA A 65 -10.53 -5.26 10.98
N ARG A 66 -9.76 -6.33 11.22
CA ARG A 66 -9.73 -7.07 12.49
C ARG A 66 -8.58 -6.65 13.40
N GLU A 67 -7.47 -6.20 12.83
CA GLU A 67 -6.25 -5.88 13.57
C GLU A 67 -6.18 -4.41 14.01
N SER A 68 -5.56 -4.18 15.17
CA SER A 68 -5.25 -2.82 15.63
C SER A 68 -3.82 -2.50 15.22
N PHE A 69 -3.64 -1.40 14.49
CA PHE A 69 -2.34 -0.82 14.25
C PHE A 69 -1.98 0.07 15.43
N ASP A 70 -0.87 -0.21 16.07
CA ASP A 70 -0.26 0.67 17.06
C ASP A 70 1.03 1.27 16.49
N GLU A 71 1.57 2.26 17.20
CA GLU A 71 2.84 2.91 16.88
C GLU A 71 3.97 1.90 16.60
N VAL A 72 3.99 0.78 17.33
CA VAL A 72 5.04 -0.23 17.16
C VAL A 72 4.93 -0.92 15.81
N ILE A 73 3.73 -1.26 15.35
CA ILE A 73 3.55 -1.86 14.02
C ILE A 73 4.02 -0.89 12.93
N ILE A 74 3.70 0.41 13.07
CA ILE A 74 4.11 1.44 12.12
C ILE A 74 5.64 1.56 12.09
N LEU A 75 6.28 1.72 13.25
CA LEU A 75 7.74 1.80 13.35
C LEU A 75 8.42 0.54 12.83
N THR A 76 7.85 -0.64 13.10
CA THR A 76 8.36 -1.92 12.57
C THR A 76 8.33 -1.92 11.04
N GLY A 77 7.21 -1.49 10.44
CA GLY A 77 7.08 -1.38 8.99
C GLY A 77 8.10 -0.43 8.36
N LEU A 78 8.40 0.70 9.02
CA LEU A 78 9.39 1.66 8.56
C LEU A 78 10.84 1.15 8.65
N LEU A 79 11.12 0.24 9.59
CA LEU A 79 12.48 -0.21 9.88
C LEU A 79 12.83 -1.56 9.26
N ARG A 80 11.85 -2.41 8.95
CA ARG A 80 12.06 -3.83 8.62
C ARG A 80 13.01 -4.09 7.43
N GLU A 81 13.07 -3.20 6.45
CA GLU A 81 13.99 -3.36 5.31
C GLU A 81 15.42 -2.87 5.62
N GLY A 82 15.57 -2.04 6.66
CA GLY A 82 16.84 -1.45 7.06
C GLY A 82 17.58 -2.19 8.17
N THR A 83 16.97 -3.24 8.72
CA THR A 83 17.51 -3.99 9.86
C THR A 83 17.66 -5.46 9.54
N ASP A 84 18.71 -6.08 10.07
CA ASP A 84 18.92 -7.53 10.00
C ASP A 84 18.05 -8.30 11.01
N LEU A 85 17.31 -7.59 11.86
CA LEU A 85 16.44 -8.21 12.85
C LEU A 85 15.20 -8.81 12.18
N PRO A 86 14.85 -10.08 12.46
CA PRO A 86 13.55 -10.62 12.10
C PRO A 86 12.42 -9.75 12.68
N VAL A 87 11.35 -9.56 11.91
CA VAL A 87 10.20 -8.70 12.29
C VAL A 87 9.69 -8.96 13.72
N PRO A 88 9.49 -10.22 14.19
CA PRO A 88 9.05 -10.46 15.57
C PRO A 88 10.04 -9.93 16.62
N VAL A 89 11.35 -10.07 16.39
CA VAL A 89 12.40 -9.60 17.30
C VAL A 89 12.45 -8.07 17.33
N LEU A 90 12.29 -7.43 16.18
CA LEU A 90 12.20 -5.98 16.08
C LEU A 90 10.98 -5.43 16.83
N MET A 91 9.82 -6.08 16.68
CA MET A 91 8.61 -5.72 17.41
C MET A 91 8.80 -5.85 18.92
N ASP A 92 9.35 -6.97 19.41
CA ASP A 92 9.62 -7.18 20.83
C ASP A 92 10.60 -6.14 21.38
N THR A 93 11.63 -5.80 20.59
CA THR A 93 12.59 -4.75 20.93
C THR A 93 11.87 -3.41 21.12
N LEU A 94 11.05 -3.00 20.16
CA LEU A 94 10.29 -1.75 20.24
C LEU A 94 9.28 -1.76 21.40
N ARG A 95 8.57 -2.87 21.63
CA ARG A 95 7.62 -3.00 22.75
C ARG A 95 8.31 -2.93 24.12
N SER A 96 9.58 -3.32 24.21
CA SER A 96 10.34 -3.26 25.46
C SER A 96 10.72 -1.83 25.87
N LEU A 97 10.71 -0.89 24.92
CA LEU A 97 11.08 0.51 25.12
C LEU A 97 9.86 1.36 25.52
N ASP A 98 10.10 2.43 26.28
CA ASP A 98 9.10 3.49 26.47
C ASP A 98 8.86 4.27 25.17
N ALA A 99 7.77 5.03 25.09
CA ALA A 99 7.35 5.69 23.85
C ALA A 99 8.43 6.63 23.28
N GLU A 100 9.09 7.41 24.13
CA GLU A 100 10.10 8.36 23.67
C GLU A 100 11.38 7.63 23.21
N ALA A 101 11.81 6.61 23.95
CA ALA A 101 12.94 5.77 23.58
C ALA A 101 12.69 5.01 22.28
N ARG A 102 11.45 4.58 22.00
CA ARG A 102 11.08 3.93 20.73
C ARG A 102 11.34 4.80 19.52
N PHE A 103 10.87 6.05 19.54
CA PHE A 103 11.07 6.97 18.42
C PHE A 103 12.55 7.29 18.21
N ARG A 104 13.32 7.49 19.28
CA ARG A 104 14.77 7.72 19.16
C ARG A 104 15.50 6.51 18.61
N TYR A 105 15.17 5.32 19.10
CA TYR A 105 15.71 4.06 18.57
C TYR A 105 15.40 3.92 17.08
N ALA A 106 14.15 4.12 16.69
CA ALA A 106 13.73 4.03 15.30
C ALA A 106 14.45 5.05 14.41
N LEU A 107 14.59 6.29 14.86
CA LEU A 107 15.33 7.31 14.13
C LEU A 107 16.80 6.92 13.93
N GLU A 108 17.45 6.44 14.99
CA GLU A 108 18.84 5.98 14.94
C GLU A 108 19.01 4.81 13.98
N GLN A 109 18.15 3.79 14.07
CA GLN A 109 18.23 2.62 13.19
C GLN A 109 17.96 2.99 11.73
N GLY A 110 16.96 3.82 11.45
CA GLY A 110 16.66 4.25 10.08
C GLY A 110 17.77 5.08 9.46
N ARG A 111 18.43 5.96 10.24
CA ARG A 111 19.64 6.68 9.78
C ARG A 111 20.82 5.72 9.54
N LYS A 112 21.08 4.79 10.45
CA LYS A 112 22.14 3.78 10.31
C LYS A 112 21.95 2.91 9.05
N ALA A 113 20.70 2.55 8.77
CA ALA A 113 20.30 1.79 7.58
C ALA A 113 20.23 2.62 6.30
N ARG A 114 20.35 3.95 6.40
CA ARG A 114 20.14 4.91 5.30
C ARG A 114 18.76 4.81 4.66
N THR A 115 17.76 4.35 5.42
CA THR A 115 16.35 4.40 5.01
C THR A 115 15.73 5.77 5.32
N PHE A 116 16.30 6.49 6.29
CA PHE A 116 16.00 7.90 6.54
C PHE A 116 17.19 8.78 6.11
N PRO A 117 16.94 9.96 5.51
CA PRO A 117 17.98 10.96 5.27
C PRO A 117 18.71 11.36 6.56
N ASP A 118 19.99 11.74 6.45
CA ASP A 118 20.80 12.13 7.63
C ASP A 118 20.18 13.30 8.42
N HIS A 119 19.48 14.21 7.74
CA HIS A 119 18.81 15.38 8.31
C HIS A 119 17.37 15.10 8.75
N PHE A 120 16.88 13.86 8.64
CA PHE A 120 15.52 13.50 9.04
C PHE A 120 15.42 13.54 10.56
N GLU A 121 14.54 14.34 11.13
CA GLU A 121 14.49 14.63 12.57
C GLU A 121 13.40 13.84 13.30
N LEU A 122 13.52 13.80 14.64
CA LEU A 122 12.57 13.09 15.51
C LEU A 122 11.13 13.58 15.32
N SER A 123 10.93 14.89 15.16
CA SER A 123 9.61 15.48 14.92
C SER A 123 9.01 15.07 13.58
N GLU A 124 9.84 14.87 12.55
CA GLU A 124 9.38 14.39 11.24
C GLU A 124 8.96 12.92 11.32
N LEU A 125 9.71 12.09 12.06
CA LEU A 125 9.31 10.70 12.32
C LEU A 125 7.99 10.63 13.10
N GLN A 126 7.83 11.44 14.14
CA GLN A 126 6.58 11.52 14.91
C GLN A 126 5.40 11.95 14.03
N HIS A 127 5.61 12.95 13.17
CA HIS A 127 4.61 13.39 12.22
C HIS A 127 4.25 12.30 11.20
N LEU A 128 5.25 11.60 10.66
CA LEU A 128 5.06 10.50 9.72
C LEU A 128 4.25 9.37 10.37
N VAL A 129 4.59 8.96 11.60
CA VAL A 129 3.85 7.93 12.33
C VAL A 129 2.41 8.36 12.59
N HIS A 130 2.18 9.62 12.97
CA HIS A 130 0.83 10.15 13.13
C HIS A 130 0.02 10.09 11.82
N LEU A 131 0.62 10.48 10.69
CA LEU A 131 -0.01 10.41 9.38
C LEU A 131 -0.33 8.95 8.99
N MET A 132 0.58 8.03 9.25
CA MET A 132 0.36 6.60 8.96
C MET A 132 -0.74 6.01 9.84
N ASP A 133 -0.81 6.37 11.12
CA ASP A 133 -1.93 5.97 11.99
C ASP A 133 -3.27 6.44 11.41
N GLN A 134 -3.36 7.71 10.97
CA GLN A 134 -4.57 8.21 10.29
C GLN A 134 -4.92 7.41 9.03
N HIS A 135 -3.94 6.99 8.24
CA HIS A 135 -4.16 6.11 7.09
C HIS A 135 -4.67 4.72 7.51
N PHE A 136 -4.12 4.12 8.56
CA PHE A 136 -4.60 2.83 9.08
C PHE A 136 -6.02 2.93 9.65
N GLN A 137 -6.37 4.02 10.33
CA GLN A 137 -7.74 4.26 10.77
C GLN A 137 -8.70 4.37 9.57
N ALA A 138 -8.30 5.10 8.51
CA ALA A 138 -9.08 5.20 7.29
C ALA A 138 -9.31 3.82 6.65
N LEU A 139 -8.25 3.01 6.51
CA LEU A 139 -8.32 1.64 5.99
C LEU A 139 -9.25 0.74 6.82
N ARG A 140 -9.17 0.80 8.15
CA ARG A 140 -10.00 -0.03 9.03
C ARG A 140 -11.50 0.30 8.90
N SER A 141 -11.81 1.58 8.68
CA SER A 141 -13.18 2.05 8.49
C SER A 141 -13.71 1.82 7.07
N TYR A 142 -12.82 1.52 6.12
CA TYR A 142 -13.17 1.37 4.72
C TYR A 142 -14.07 0.16 4.48
N ARG A 143 -15.11 0.33 3.67
CA ARG A 143 -16.06 -0.72 3.29
C ARG A 143 -16.19 -0.73 1.76
N PRO A 144 -15.35 -1.50 1.06
CA PRO A 144 -15.38 -1.54 -0.40
C PRO A 144 -16.70 -2.14 -0.91
N ARG A 145 -17.10 -1.71 -2.10
CA ARG A 145 -18.16 -2.33 -2.91
C ARG A 145 -17.52 -3.21 -3.99
N ALA A 146 -18.36 -3.96 -4.70
CA ALA A 146 -17.90 -4.71 -5.86
C ALA A 146 -17.55 -3.77 -7.02
N TYR A 147 -16.45 -4.05 -7.70
CA TYR A 147 -15.99 -3.38 -8.90
C TYR A 147 -16.15 -4.32 -10.10
N SER A 148 -16.96 -3.95 -11.08
CA SER A 148 -17.32 -4.81 -12.22
C SER A 148 -16.35 -4.68 -13.39
N GLY A 149 -15.10 -4.31 -13.13
CA GLY A 149 -14.03 -4.31 -14.11
C GLY A 149 -12.97 -5.37 -13.79
N GLU A 150 -12.14 -5.69 -14.77
CA GLU A 150 -10.99 -6.57 -14.54
C GLU A 150 -9.98 -5.88 -13.61
N MET A 151 -9.42 -6.66 -12.68
CA MET A 151 -8.40 -6.20 -11.74
C MET A 151 -7.12 -7.03 -11.90
N ILE A 152 -5.98 -6.36 -11.81
CA ILE A 152 -4.67 -7.00 -11.77
C ILE A 152 -4.11 -6.84 -10.37
N TYR A 153 -3.62 -7.92 -9.79
CA TYR A 153 -2.96 -7.91 -8.50
C TYR A 153 -1.51 -8.37 -8.66
N PHE A 154 -0.56 -7.49 -8.35
CA PHE A 154 0.86 -7.81 -8.29
C PHE A 154 1.25 -8.10 -6.86
N ARG A 155 1.56 -9.36 -6.57
CA ARG A 155 1.90 -9.88 -5.26
C ARG A 155 3.43 -9.95 -5.12
N ALA A 156 4.02 -9.34 -4.10
CA ALA A 156 5.44 -9.56 -3.77
C ALA A 156 5.73 -11.04 -3.49
N ALA A 157 6.92 -11.53 -3.87
CA ALA A 157 7.31 -12.92 -3.68
C ALA A 157 7.81 -13.18 -2.26
N GLU A 158 8.52 -12.21 -1.69
CA GLU A 158 9.08 -12.29 -0.34
C GLU A 158 8.05 -11.82 0.69
N ARG A 159 7.90 -12.59 1.77
CA ARG A 159 6.85 -12.41 2.79
C ARG A 159 7.44 -12.41 4.18
N ASP A 160 6.77 -11.69 5.08
CA ASP A 160 7.18 -11.52 6.47
C ASP A 160 5.94 -11.51 7.38
N ALA A 161 6.13 -11.27 8.69
CA ALA A 161 5.05 -11.30 9.66
C ALA A 161 4.01 -10.16 9.48
N LEU A 162 4.34 -9.07 8.79
CA LEU A 162 3.42 -7.96 8.48
C LEU A 162 2.76 -8.12 7.10
N ASN A 163 3.36 -8.90 6.20
CA ASN A 163 2.84 -9.18 4.87
C ASN A 163 2.47 -10.68 4.74
N PRO A 164 1.22 -11.06 5.04
CA PRO A 164 0.80 -12.47 4.99
C PRO A 164 0.94 -13.05 3.57
N PRO A 165 0.96 -14.39 3.40
CA PRO A 165 1.28 -15.00 2.09
C PRO A 165 0.27 -14.74 0.95
N TYR A 166 -1.00 -14.49 1.28
CA TYR A 166 -2.09 -14.41 0.28
C TYR A 166 -3.01 -13.20 0.50
N PRO A 167 -2.48 -11.97 0.51
CA PRO A 167 -3.28 -10.77 0.79
C PRO A 167 -4.34 -10.50 -0.28
N GLU A 168 -4.15 -11.00 -1.50
CA GLU A 168 -5.08 -10.88 -2.62
C GLU A 168 -6.43 -11.58 -2.39
N LYS A 169 -6.52 -12.50 -1.41
CA LYS A 169 -7.74 -13.28 -1.16
C LYS A 169 -8.93 -12.42 -0.79
N SER A 170 -8.73 -11.35 -0.02
CA SER A 170 -9.81 -10.41 0.34
C SER A 170 -10.32 -9.59 -0.86
N TRP A 171 -9.55 -9.55 -1.95
CA TRP A 171 -9.86 -8.75 -3.14
C TRP A 171 -10.65 -9.52 -4.20
N ILE A 172 -10.48 -10.86 -4.26
CA ILE A 172 -11.16 -11.71 -5.25
C ILE A 172 -12.69 -11.54 -5.23
N PRO A 173 -13.38 -11.56 -4.07
CA PRO A 173 -14.83 -11.39 -4.03
C PRO A 173 -15.32 -10.00 -4.47
N LEU A 174 -14.43 -9.01 -4.47
CA LEU A 174 -14.74 -7.62 -4.82
C LEU A 174 -14.67 -7.36 -6.34
N ALA A 175 -14.12 -8.29 -7.12
CA ALA A 175 -13.99 -8.17 -8.58
C ALA A 175 -14.60 -9.39 -9.29
N PRO A 176 -15.94 -9.43 -9.45
CA PRO A 176 -16.65 -10.59 -10.02
C PRO A 176 -16.24 -10.94 -11.46
N GLU A 177 -15.75 -9.96 -12.24
CA GLU A 177 -15.23 -10.19 -13.60
C GLU A 177 -13.83 -10.85 -13.60
N GLY A 178 -13.19 -10.95 -12.44
CA GLY A 178 -11.97 -11.71 -12.22
C GLY A 178 -10.76 -10.86 -11.82
N VAL A 179 -9.80 -11.55 -11.17
CA VAL A 179 -8.52 -10.98 -10.74
C VAL A 179 -7.37 -11.74 -11.37
N SER A 180 -6.54 -11.05 -12.15
CA SER A 180 -5.27 -11.58 -12.64
C SER A 180 -4.19 -11.40 -11.58
N ILE A 181 -3.73 -12.48 -10.96
CA ILE A 181 -2.70 -12.42 -9.91
C ILE A 181 -1.32 -12.75 -10.51
N HIS A 182 -0.35 -11.89 -10.25
CA HIS A 182 1.03 -12.06 -10.68
C HIS A 182 1.98 -11.92 -9.51
N GLU A 183 2.85 -12.89 -9.34
CA GLU A 183 3.96 -12.75 -8.39
C GLU A 183 5.10 -11.91 -8.99
N VAL A 184 5.72 -11.07 -8.16
CA VAL A 184 6.81 -10.15 -8.49
C VAL A 184 7.97 -10.38 -7.50
N PRO A 185 9.22 -10.54 -7.97
CA PRO A 185 10.38 -10.66 -7.09
C PRO A 185 10.53 -9.50 -6.09
N GLY A 186 11.17 -9.75 -4.96
CA GLY A 186 11.32 -8.79 -3.87
C GLY A 186 10.18 -8.84 -2.84
N GLY A 187 10.30 -7.99 -1.83
CA GLY A 187 9.33 -7.77 -0.77
C GLY A 187 8.41 -6.57 -1.03
N HIS A 188 7.61 -6.22 -0.04
CA HIS A 188 6.55 -5.21 -0.16
C HIS A 188 7.04 -3.83 -0.66
N GLU A 189 8.15 -3.29 -0.11
CA GLU A 189 8.67 -2.01 -0.63
C GLU A 189 9.60 -2.22 -1.82
N SER A 190 10.44 -3.28 -1.77
CA SER A 190 11.48 -3.50 -2.77
C SER A 190 10.98 -3.94 -4.14
N MET A 191 9.78 -4.51 -4.28
CA MET A 191 9.23 -4.98 -5.57
C MET A 191 9.07 -3.88 -6.62
N THR A 192 8.97 -2.61 -6.19
CA THR A 192 8.81 -1.45 -7.09
C THR A 192 10.14 -0.80 -7.48
N ARG A 193 11.26 -1.24 -6.89
CA ARG A 193 12.58 -0.62 -7.02
C ARG A 193 13.58 -1.60 -7.67
N PRO A 194 14.71 -1.13 -8.23
CA PRO A 194 15.78 -2.01 -8.66
C PRO A 194 16.25 -2.93 -7.52
N PRO A 195 16.56 -4.21 -7.81
CA PRO A 195 16.59 -4.84 -9.14
C PRO A 195 15.23 -5.39 -9.62
N HIS A 196 14.17 -5.31 -8.82
CA HIS A 196 12.90 -6.00 -9.06
C HIS A 196 11.89 -5.21 -9.92
N GLY A 197 11.90 -3.89 -9.83
CA GLY A 197 11.02 -2.99 -10.59
C GLY A 197 10.93 -3.28 -12.09
N PRO A 198 12.03 -3.60 -12.80
CA PRO A 198 11.97 -4.02 -14.20
C PRO A 198 11.08 -5.25 -14.46
N SER A 199 11.04 -6.22 -13.55
CA SER A 199 10.16 -7.40 -13.65
C SER A 199 8.68 -7.00 -13.50
N LEU A 200 8.37 -6.12 -12.55
CA LEU A 200 7.03 -5.55 -12.40
C LEU A 200 6.59 -4.81 -13.66
N ALA A 201 7.44 -3.90 -14.16
CA ALA A 201 7.17 -3.13 -15.37
C ALA A 201 6.94 -4.03 -16.58
N ALA A 202 7.76 -5.07 -16.77
CA ALA A 202 7.60 -6.02 -17.86
C ALA A 202 6.26 -6.77 -17.82
N LYS A 203 5.72 -7.06 -16.63
CA LYS A 203 4.39 -7.67 -16.49
C LYS A 203 3.27 -6.65 -16.74
N LEU A 204 3.39 -5.44 -16.19
CA LEU A 204 2.41 -4.36 -16.38
C LEU A 204 2.29 -3.96 -17.87
N ASN A 205 3.42 -3.89 -18.59
CA ASN A 205 3.45 -3.54 -20.02
C ASN A 205 2.64 -4.51 -20.90
N ARG A 206 2.47 -5.78 -20.49
CA ARG A 206 1.64 -6.74 -21.24
C ARG A 206 0.16 -6.37 -21.23
N TYR A 207 -0.27 -5.57 -20.26
CA TYR A 207 -1.62 -5.04 -20.17
C TYR A 207 -1.76 -3.71 -20.89
N LEU A 208 -0.74 -2.85 -20.81
CA LEU A 208 -0.73 -1.55 -21.50
C LEU A 208 -0.77 -1.71 -23.03
N VAL A 209 0.02 -2.63 -23.60
CA VAL A 209 0.06 -2.89 -25.05
C VAL A 209 -1.28 -3.41 -25.60
N ARG A 210 -2.17 -3.96 -24.75
CA ARG A 210 -3.52 -4.39 -25.19
C ARG A 210 -4.52 -3.25 -25.29
N LEU A 211 -4.14 -2.05 -24.85
CA LEU A 211 -4.99 -0.86 -24.82
C LEU A 211 -4.67 0.11 -25.96
N GLU A 212 -3.58 -0.15 -26.71
CA GLU A 212 -3.23 0.49 -27.98
C GLU A 212 -3.90 -0.23 -29.15
#